data_AF-F6SJN2-F1
#
_entry.id   AF-F6SJN2-F1
#
_cell.length_a   1.000
_cell.length_b   1.000
_cell.length_c   1.000
_cell.angle_alpha   90.00
_cell.angle_beta   90.00
_cell.angle_gamma   90.00
#
_symmetry.space_group_name_H-M   'P 1'
#
loop_
_entity.id
_entity.type
_entity.pdbx_description
1 polymer ?
#
loop_
_entity_poly.entity_id
_entity_poly.type
_entity_poly.pdbx_seq_one_letter_code
_entity_poly.pdbx_strand_id
1 'polypeptide(L)'
;MIPVDEKVTKFYINYRNRNGYRPGGSKQGGSHRKEADLFVVQYVNWSQYNWYPQGKIVETRNFSTNGISLIKEMCDIPGNFERDIESAAEKLIKPAIYRNETPRQNMTHLEVITIDPEFTSKHDDGLSVESCHEHNDCWIVSCCYFNLIFLK
;
A
#
# COMPACT_ATOMS: atom_id res chain seq x y z
N MET A 1 -0.58 -24.60 15.22
CA MET A 1 0.19 -23.35 15.11
C MET A 1 -0.63 -22.19 15.66
N ILE A 2 0.01 -21.17 16.24
CA ILE A 2 -0.67 -19.95 16.72
C ILE A 2 -0.67 -18.95 15.54
N PRO A 3 -1.84 -18.51 15.06
CA PRO A 3 -1.92 -17.49 14.02
C PRO A 3 -1.51 -16.12 14.58
N VAL A 4 -1.00 -15.26 13.71
CA VAL A 4 -0.60 -13.89 14.09
C VAL A 4 -1.84 -13.01 14.33
N ASP A 5 -2.93 -13.24 13.59
CA ASP A 5 -4.23 -12.60 13.81
C ASP A 5 -5.10 -13.48 14.73
N GLU A 6 -5.55 -12.92 15.85
CA GLU A 6 -6.40 -13.59 16.83
C GLU A 6 -7.78 -13.97 16.28
N LYS A 7 -8.23 -13.32 15.19
CA LYS A 7 -9.48 -13.68 14.50
C LYS A 7 -9.36 -14.94 13.66
N VAL A 8 -8.13 -15.36 13.34
CA VAL A 8 -7.88 -16.58 12.56
C VAL A 8 -7.86 -17.77 13.51
N THR A 9 -8.58 -18.83 13.16
CA THR A 9 -8.55 -20.07 13.95
C THR A 9 -7.20 -20.77 13.84
N LYS A 10 -6.85 -21.57 14.84
CA LYS A 10 -5.62 -22.37 14.81
C LYS A 10 -5.73 -23.43 13.72
N PHE A 11 -4.60 -23.70 13.06
CA PHE A 11 -4.50 -24.78 12.07
C PHE A 11 -3.81 -26.02 12.64
N TYR A 12 -4.32 -27.19 12.26
CA TYR A 12 -3.62 -28.46 12.37
C TYR A 12 -2.70 -28.65 11.16
N ILE A 13 -1.41 -28.88 11.40
CA ILE A 13 -0.40 -29.00 10.35
C ILE A 13 0.32 -30.34 10.51
N ASN A 14 0.32 -31.13 9.44
CA ASN A 14 1.07 -32.39 9.41
C ASN A 14 2.50 -32.14 8.92
N TYR A 15 3.46 -32.14 9.85
CA TYR A 15 4.88 -31.89 9.57
C TYR A 15 5.59 -32.99 8.74
N ARG A 16 4.91 -34.09 8.40
CA ARG A 16 5.56 -35.24 7.73
C ARG A 16 5.86 -35.04 6.24
N ASN A 17 5.44 -33.94 5.61
CA ASN A 17 5.43 -33.80 4.14
C ASN A 17 6.54 -32.95 3.49
N ARG A 18 7.69 -32.71 4.14
CA ARG A 18 8.89 -32.20 3.43
C ARG A 18 10.20 -32.77 3.98
N ASN A 19 11.06 -33.14 3.03
CA ASN A 19 12.48 -33.49 3.16
C ASN A 19 13.21 -32.75 4.30
N GLY A 20 13.32 -33.39 5.46
CA GLY A 20 14.33 -33.07 6.48
C GLY A 20 14.10 -31.86 7.39
N TYR A 21 13.04 -31.05 7.22
CA TYR A 21 12.80 -29.93 8.15
C TYR A 21 12.13 -30.44 9.44
N ARG A 22 12.95 -30.66 10.48
CA ARG A 22 12.50 -30.78 11.86
C ARG A 22 12.59 -29.40 12.50
N PRO A 23 11.50 -28.84 13.09
CA PRO A 23 11.62 -27.66 13.92
C PRO A 23 12.69 -27.93 14.97
N GLY A 24 13.70 -27.07 15.06
CA GLY A 24 14.87 -27.26 15.90
C GLY A 24 14.51 -27.53 17.36
N GLY A 25 14.50 -28.80 17.74
CA GLY A 25 14.68 -29.23 19.12
C GLY A 25 16.12 -28.91 19.50
N SER A 26 16.37 -27.73 20.08
CA SER A 26 17.67 -27.41 20.67
C SER A 26 17.90 -28.31 21.89
N LYS A 27 18.55 -29.45 21.69
CA LYS A 27 19.38 -30.02 22.75
C LYS A 27 20.73 -29.31 22.65
N GLN A 28 20.91 -28.26 23.44
CA GLN A 28 22.16 -27.85 24.11
C GLN A 28 22.06 -26.38 24.55
N GLY A 29 22.51 -26.14 25.78
CA GLY A 29 22.36 -24.90 26.52
C GLY A 29 23.06 -23.71 25.87
N GLY A 30 22.44 -22.55 26.02
CA GLY A 30 22.95 -21.25 25.59
C GLY A 30 21.77 -20.28 25.50
N SER A 31 21.75 -19.26 26.35
CA SER A 31 20.70 -18.26 26.49
C SER A 31 20.67 -17.24 25.34
N HIS A 32 20.59 -17.71 24.10
CA HIS A 32 20.21 -16.88 22.96
C HIS A 32 18.70 -17.02 22.77
N ARG A 33 17.96 -15.91 22.82
CA ARG A 33 16.53 -15.87 22.45
C ARG A 33 16.44 -16.54 21.08
N LYS A 34 15.85 -17.74 21.02
CA LYS A 34 15.53 -18.38 19.75
C LYS A 34 14.63 -17.42 19.00
N GLU A 35 15.12 -16.91 17.88
CA GLU A 35 14.26 -16.24 16.91
C GLU A 35 13.14 -17.22 16.56
N ALA A 36 11.89 -16.80 16.73
CA ALA A 36 10.76 -17.63 16.37
C ALA A 36 10.71 -17.71 14.83
N ASP A 37 10.36 -18.86 14.28
CA ASP A 37 10.09 -18.97 12.85
C ASP A 37 8.63 -18.58 12.58
N LEU A 38 8.41 -17.77 11.53
CA LEU A 38 7.09 -17.50 10.97
C LEU A 38 6.81 -18.52 9.87
N PHE A 39 5.57 -19.00 9.80
CA PHE A 39 5.15 -19.90 8.73
C PHE A 39 3.93 -19.34 8.03
N VAL A 40 3.98 -19.33 6.70
CA VAL A 40 2.82 -19.07 5.86
C VAL A 40 2.07 -20.40 5.71
N VAL A 41 0.84 -20.42 6.21
CA VAL A 41 0.01 -21.63 6.25
C VAL A 41 -1.15 -21.46 5.28
N GLN A 42 -1.22 -22.32 4.27
CA GLN A 42 -2.34 -22.38 3.35
C GLN A 42 -3.40 -23.32 3.92
N TYR A 43 -4.66 -22.85 3.97
CA TYR A 43 -5.82 -23.69 4.24
C TYR A 43 -5.93 -24.81 3.22
N VAL A 44 -6.17 -26.04 3.69
CA VAL A 44 -6.33 -27.22 2.82
C VAL A 44 -7.78 -27.69 2.86
N ASN A 45 -8.28 -28.04 4.04
CA ASN A 45 -9.66 -28.47 4.23
C ASN A 45 -10.07 -28.31 5.69
N TRP A 46 -11.37 -28.45 5.96
CA TRP A 46 -11.90 -28.59 7.31
C TRP A 46 -13.01 -29.62 7.29
N SER A 47 -12.77 -30.77 7.91
CA SER A 47 -13.81 -31.79 8.08
C SER A 47 -14.63 -31.54 9.33
N GLN A 48 -15.89 -31.97 9.31
CA GLN A 48 -16.81 -31.91 10.46
C GLN A 48 -16.31 -32.68 11.71
N TYR A 49 -15.33 -33.57 11.54
CA TYR A 49 -14.77 -34.38 12.63
C TYR A 49 -13.60 -33.69 13.36
N ASN A 50 -13.07 -32.60 12.80
CA ASN A 50 -11.91 -31.91 13.35
C ASN A 50 -12.30 -30.54 13.90
N TRP A 51 -11.81 -30.21 15.10
CA TRP A 51 -12.06 -28.91 15.75
C TRP A 51 -11.28 -27.76 15.09
N TYR A 52 -10.22 -28.09 14.34
CA TYR A 52 -9.36 -27.14 13.66
C TYR A 52 -9.20 -27.53 12.18
N PRO A 53 -9.14 -26.55 11.26
CA PRO A 53 -8.86 -26.80 9.86
C PRO A 53 -7.46 -27.40 9.66
N GLN A 54 -7.33 -28.21 8.62
CA GLN A 54 -6.05 -28.70 8.14
C GLN A 54 -5.36 -27.63 7.31
N GLY A 55 -4.09 -27.38 7.61
CA GLY A 55 -3.23 -26.46 6.87
C GLY A 55 -1.95 -27.13 6.40
N LYS A 56 -1.36 -26.58 5.34
CA LYS A 56 -0.01 -26.93 4.89
C LYS A 56 0.88 -25.70 4.95
N ILE A 57 2.10 -25.88 5.44
CA ILE A 57 3.11 -24.84 5.36
C ILE A 57 3.52 -24.71 3.90
N VAL A 58 3.33 -23.53 3.32
CA VAL A 58 3.81 -23.22 1.96
C VAL A 58 5.16 -22.52 2.00
N GLU A 59 5.46 -21.84 3.11
CA GLU A 59 6.68 -21.06 3.28
C GLU A 59 7.08 -20.95 4.75
N THR A 60 8.40 -20.97 5.02
CA THR A 60 8.98 -20.68 6.32
C THR A 60 9.82 -19.41 6.20
N ARG A 61 9.70 -18.51 7.17
CA ARG A 61 10.40 -17.23 7.21
C ARG A 61 10.99 -17.04 8.59
N ASN A 62 12.14 -16.39 8.65
CA ASN A 62 12.69 -15.93 9.92
C ASN A 62 11.82 -14.77 10.42
N PHE A 63 11.47 -14.75 11.70
CA PHE A 63 10.83 -13.59 12.29
C PHE A 63 11.81 -12.41 12.21
N SER A 64 11.60 -11.52 11.25
CA SER A 64 12.38 -10.29 11.17
C SER A 64 12.04 -9.44 12.39
N THR A 65 13.02 -8.73 12.93
CA THR A 65 12.77 -7.75 14.00
C THR A 65 11.94 -6.55 13.52
N ASN A 66 11.65 -6.45 12.22
CA ASN A 66 10.89 -5.36 11.61
C ASN A 66 9.45 -5.80 11.29
N GLY A 67 8.55 -5.63 12.27
CA GLY A 67 7.14 -6.03 12.15
C GLY A 67 6.36 -5.39 10.99
N ILE A 68 6.88 -4.31 10.38
CA ILE A 68 6.21 -3.63 9.25
C ILE A 68 6.09 -4.55 8.03
N SER A 69 7.11 -5.36 7.72
CA SER A 69 7.04 -6.27 6.56
C SER A 69 5.96 -7.33 6.75
N LEU A 70 5.86 -7.88 7.97
CA LEU A 70 4.83 -8.86 8.32
C LEU A 70 3.42 -8.27 8.20
N ILE A 71 3.21 -7.04 8.68
CA ILE A 71 1.91 -6.36 8.60
C ILE A 71 1.52 -6.12 7.13
N LYS A 72 2.46 -5.66 6.30
CA LYS A 72 2.19 -5.43 4.87
C LYS A 72 1.66 -6.69 4.20
N GLU A 73 2.24 -7.84 4.50
CA GLU A 73 1.83 -9.12 3.94
C GLU A 73 0.49 -9.61 4.49
N MET A 74 0.27 -9.48 5.80
CA MET A 74 -1.01 -9.83 6.43
C MET A 74 -2.18 -9.02 5.88
N CYS A 75 -1.91 -7.77 5.50
CA CYS A 75 -2.89 -6.86 4.93
C CYS A 75 -2.97 -6.92 3.40
N ASP A 76 -2.27 -7.87 2.76
CA ASP A 76 -2.20 -8.02 1.30
C ASP A 76 -1.82 -6.70 0.60
N ILE A 77 -0.91 -5.94 1.22
CA ILE A 77 -0.41 -4.69 0.65
C ILE A 77 0.54 -5.07 -0.48
N PRO A 78 0.22 -4.71 -1.74
CA PRO A 78 1.07 -5.05 -2.87
C PRO A 78 2.45 -4.41 -2.71
N GLY A 79 3.46 -5.11 -3.22
CA GLY A 79 4.84 -4.65 -3.26
C GLY A 79 5.08 -3.60 -4.36
N ASN A 80 6.32 -3.54 -4.83
CA ASN A 80 6.68 -2.66 -5.93
C ASN A 80 5.99 -3.10 -7.23
N PHE A 81 5.73 -2.14 -8.12
CA PHE A 81 5.24 -2.45 -9.46
C PHE A 81 6.30 -3.22 -10.26
N GLU A 82 5.85 -4.02 -11.22
CA GLU A 82 6.76 -4.69 -12.14
C GLU A 82 7.50 -3.64 -13.00
N ARG A 83 8.77 -3.91 -13.34
CA ARG A 83 9.62 -2.99 -14.10
C ARG A 83 8.98 -2.52 -15.42
N ASP A 84 8.21 -3.39 -16.08
CA ASP A 84 7.56 -3.04 -17.34
C ASP A 84 6.46 -1.98 -17.14
N ILE A 85 5.76 -2.03 -16.00
CA ILE A 85 4.77 -1.02 -15.58
C ILE A 85 5.48 0.29 -15.26
N GLU A 86 6.56 0.23 -14.48
CA GLU A 86 7.38 1.42 -14.14
C GLU A 86 7.92 2.10 -15.41
N SER A 87 8.49 1.34 -16.33
CA SER A 87 9.02 1.88 -17.59
C SER A 87 7.93 2.46 -18.49
N ALA A 88 6.74 1.85 -18.51
CA ALA A 88 5.60 2.42 -19.22
C ALA A 88 5.18 3.77 -18.62
N ALA A 89 5.16 3.89 -17.29
CA ALA A 89 4.85 5.14 -16.59
C ALA A 89 5.89 6.24 -16.87
N GLU A 90 7.18 5.91 -16.82
CA GLU A 90 8.27 6.86 -17.12
C GLU A 90 8.15 7.46 -18.52
N LYS A 91 7.75 6.65 -19.51
CA LYS A 91 7.52 7.12 -20.89
C LYS A 91 6.35 8.10 -21.02
N LEU A 92 5.43 8.14 -20.04
CA LEU A 92 4.33 9.09 -19.96
C LEU A 92 4.75 10.43 -19.33
N ILE A 93 5.84 10.44 -18.55
CA ILE A 93 6.49 11.64 -17.99
C ILE A 93 7.28 12.34 -19.12
N LYS A 94 6.60 12.63 -20.23
CA LYS A 94 7.12 13.59 -21.20
C LYS A 94 6.82 14.99 -20.64
N PRO A 95 7.71 15.98 -20.84
CA PRO A 95 7.35 17.37 -20.62
C PRO A 95 6.01 17.62 -21.31
N ALA A 96 5.13 18.39 -20.65
CA ALA A 96 3.78 18.72 -21.09
C ALA A 96 3.75 19.57 -22.38
N ILE A 97 4.51 19.18 -23.40
CA ILE A 97 4.42 19.67 -24.76
C ILE A 97 3.16 19.02 -25.32
N TYR A 98 2.04 19.70 -25.05
CA TYR A 98 0.82 19.72 -25.85
C TYR A 98 0.52 18.39 -26.54
N ARG A 99 -0.04 17.43 -25.78
CA ARG A 99 -0.82 16.36 -26.42
C ARG A 99 -1.93 17.08 -27.21
N ASN A 100 -2.05 16.77 -28.50
CA ASN A 100 -3.00 17.34 -29.46
C ASN A 100 -4.50 17.04 -29.14
N GLU A 101 -4.84 16.85 -27.87
CA GLU A 101 -6.16 16.46 -27.39
C GLU A 101 -6.85 17.70 -26.83
N THR A 102 -7.63 18.38 -27.69
CA THR A 102 -8.36 19.63 -27.43
C THR A 102 -7.47 20.81 -26.98
N PRO A 103 -7.68 22.04 -27.50
CA PRO A 103 -6.94 23.20 -27.04
C PRO A 103 -7.27 23.44 -25.55
N ARG A 104 -6.37 23.03 -24.66
CA ARG A 104 -6.43 23.42 -23.25
C ARG A 104 -6.18 24.92 -23.17
N GLN A 105 -7.02 25.63 -22.43
CA GLN A 105 -6.78 27.04 -22.16
C GLN A 105 -5.50 27.18 -21.35
N ASN A 106 -4.61 28.06 -21.79
CA ASN A 106 -3.40 28.34 -21.05
C ASN A 106 -3.72 29.23 -19.83
N MET A 107 -3.58 28.67 -18.64
CA MET A 107 -3.82 29.35 -17.36
C MET A 107 -2.52 29.72 -16.62
N THR A 108 -1.36 29.71 -17.28
CA THR A 108 -0.07 30.03 -16.64
C THR A 108 0.06 31.47 -16.14
N HIS A 109 -0.92 32.32 -16.45
CA HIS A 109 -1.00 33.69 -15.96
C HIS A 109 -1.61 33.79 -14.56
N LEU A 110 -2.28 32.74 -14.07
CA LEU A 110 -2.87 32.71 -12.74
C LEU A 110 -1.80 32.53 -11.66
N GLU A 111 -1.95 33.25 -10.56
CA GLU A 111 -1.25 32.91 -9.32
C GLU A 111 -1.93 31.69 -8.69
N VAL A 112 -1.18 30.59 -8.58
CA VAL A 112 -1.67 29.31 -8.04
C VAL A 112 -0.87 28.94 -6.79
N ILE A 113 -1.59 28.60 -5.73
CA ILE A 113 -1.03 28.09 -4.47
C ILE A 113 -1.52 26.66 -4.22
N THR A 114 -0.78 25.89 -3.42
CA THR A 114 -1.23 24.63 -2.85
C THR A 114 -1.24 24.73 -1.32
N ILE A 115 -2.11 23.98 -0.66
CA ILE A 115 -2.22 23.99 0.82
C ILE A 115 -2.03 22.56 1.31
N ASP A 116 -0.77 22.22 1.59
CA ASP A 116 -0.36 20.86 1.91
C ASP A 116 0.36 20.74 3.25
N PRO A 117 0.38 19.54 3.87
CA PRO A 117 1.26 19.25 4.98
C PRO A 117 2.75 19.41 4.62
N GLU A 118 3.57 19.84 5.60
CA GLU A 118 4.99 20.20 5.45
C GLU A 118 5.88 19.13 4.78
N PHE A 119 5.48 17.85 4.83
CA PHE A 119 6.26 16.73 4.30
C PHE A 119 5.52 15.91 3.23
N THR A 120 4.56 16.51 2.52
CA THR A 120 3.99 15.81 1.37
C THR A 120 5.00 15.75 0.22
N SER A 121 5.00 14.62 -0.50
CA SER A 121 5.74 14.45 -1.76
C SER A 121 4.83 14.48 -2.98
N LYS A 122 3.52 14.65 -2.75
CA LYS A 122 2.48 14.67 -3.78
C LYS A 122 1.60 15.90 -3.57
N HIS A 123 1.53 16.73 -4.60
CA HIS A 123 0.66 17.90 -4.67
C HIS A 123 -0.33 17.63 -5.81
N ASP A 124 -1.55 17.27 -5.45
CA ASP A 124 -2.57 16.86 -6.42
C ASP A 124 -3.59 17.98 -6.67
N ASP A 125 -3.54 19.07 -5.91
CA ASP A 125 -4.43 20.22 -6.02
C ASP A 125 -3.69 21.54 -6.28
N GLY A 126 -4.47 22.55 -6.63
CA GLY A 126 -4.01 23.92 -6.85
C GLY A 126 -5.21 24.85 -6.77
N LEU A 127 -5.01 26.00 -6.11
CA LEU A 127 -6.03 27.01 -5.86
C LEU A 127 -5.56 28.36 -6.42
N SER A 128 -6.45 29.07 -7.09
CA SER A 128 -6.26 30.46 -7.49
C SER A 128 -7.46 31.29 -7.04
N VAL A 129 -7.20 32.53 -6.61
CA VAL A 129 -8.22 33.49 -6.21
C VAL A 129 -7.91 34.83 -6.86
N GLU A 130 -8.81 35.32 -7.69
CA GLU A 130 -8.69 36.61 -8.37
C GLU A 130 -9.91 37.49 -8.10
N SER A 131 -9.73 38.80 -8.03
CA SER A 131 -10.85 39.74 -7.99
C SER A 131 -11.52 39.82 -9.37
N CYS A 132 -12.84 39.73 -9.42
CA CYS A 132 -13.58 39.96 -10.66
C CYS A 132 -13.74 41.47 -10.90
N HIS A 133 -13.27 41.98 -12.03
CA HIS A 133 -13.37 43.40 -12.36
C HIS A 133 -14.75 43.83 -12.89
N GLU A 134 -15.65 42.89 -13.18
CA GLU A 134 -16.97 43.17 -13.78
C GLU A 134 -18.04 43.56 -12.74
N HIS A 135 -17.88 43.15 -11.48
CA HIS A 135 -18.81 43.46 -10.39
C HIS A 135 -18.05 43.86 -9.13
N ASN A 136 -18.45 44.98 -8.50
CA ASN A 136 -17.93 45.35 -7.18
C ASN A 136 -18.19 44.20 -6.20
N ASP A 137 -17.16 43.77 -5.47
CA ASP A 137 -17.16 42.69 -4.46
C ASP A 137 -17.31 41.24 -4.98
N CYS A 138 -16.89 40.94 -6.22
CA CYS A 138 -16.88 39.57 -6.77
C CYS A 138 -15.47 38.95 -6.81
N TRP A 139 -15.37 37.64 -6.58
CA TRP A 139 -14.13 36.86 -6.61
C TRP A 139 -14.28 35.63 -7.51
N ILE A 140 -13.25 35.36 -8.31
CA ILE A 140 -13.12 34.13 -9.10
C ILE A 140 -12.24 33.18 -8.31
N VAL A 141 -12.81 32.03 -7.91
CA VAL A 141 -12.08 30.98 -7.19
C VAL A 141 -11.98 29.76 -8.10
N SER A 142 -10.75 29.37 -8.39
CA SER A 142 -10.46 28.26 -9.29
C SER A 142 -9.73 27.17 -8.52
N CYS A 143 -10.27 25.96 -8.53
CA CYS A 143 -9.56 24.77 -8.10
C CYS A 143 -9.20 23.95 -9.34
N CYS A 144 -8.04 23.29 -9.36
CA CYS A 144 -7.58 22.50 -10.51
C CYS A 144 -8.55 21.40 -11.01
N TYR A 145 -9.69 21.17 -10.32
CA TYR A 145 -10.78 20.31 -10.77
C TYR A 145 -12.12 21.02 -11.06
N PHE A 146 -12.35 22.27 -10.64
CA PHE A 146 -13.59 23.03 -10.86
C PHE A 146 -13.37 24.55 -10.78
N ASN A 147 -13.97 25.31 -11.71
CA ASN A 147 -14.16 26.75 -11.55
C ASN A 147 -15.48 27.02 -10.83
N LEU A 148 -15.43 27.71 -9.68
CA LEU A 148 -16.61 28.13 -8.93
C LEU A 148 -16.63 29.66 -8.86
N ILE A 149 -17.64 30.26 -9.47
CA ILE A 149 -17.89 31.71 -9.36
C ILE A 149 -18.81 31.93 -8.17
N PHE A 150 -18.35 32.71 -7.19
CA PHE A 150 -19.17 33.13 -6.05
C PHE A 150 -19.62 34.57 -6.25
N LEU A 151 -20.93 34.76 -6.40
CA LEU A 151 -21.58 36.07 -6.30
C LEU A 151 -22.06 36.24 -4.86
N LYS A 152 -21.79 37.41 -4.26
CA LYS A 152 -22.33 37.79 -2.95
C LYS A 152 -23.80 38.18 -3.04
#